data_AF-A0A0F9NBE3-F1
#
_entry.id   AF-A0A0F9NBE3-F1
#
_cell.length_a   1.000
_cell.length_b   1.000
_cell.length_c   1.000
_cell.angle_alpha   90.00
_cell.angle_beta   90.00
_cell.angle_gamma   90.00
#
_symmetry.space_group_name_H-M   'P 1'
#
loop_
_entity.id
_entity.type
_entity.pdbx_description
1 polymer ?
#
loop_
_entity_poly.entity_id
_entity_poly.type
_entity_poly.pdbx_seq_one_letter_code
_entity_poly.pdbx_strand_id
1 'polypeptide(L)'
;MISDMPNKTRKTCRTRKTIKDMEKLAQKHGGNIVPNQTYINNRTSLNWKCNQCGNIFRSNPLDVQRGHWCPTCSSLHITESKCRFVCESLTNSFFQKSRKILDNKFELDGFNAKLHCAFEYHSEYHYRYIPFFHRNRTLEEVQNIDRIKENLCKEKGIKLLTIPFSIAKQHDILEKHARDFFVSNNIKVKKKIDWSEFKGNVSILKRLQAIAKSKGGIFLSTSYQGSTQLHSWKCEYGHIFQSRPKDVKQGYWCRQCGIKRRAQNRFKNMDYLQTLADKNEGFILSREYKGSKVKHSWQCGQCGNIFQMMPNAVQVGRWCPPCGRKRIGIKLRRPWSRKSLAGKYN
;
A
#
# COMPACT_ATOMS: atom_id res chain seq x y z
N MET A 1 59.76 -17.06 14.55
CA MET A 1 59.06 -15.77 14.45
C MET A 1 57.64 -16.04 13.99
N ILE A 2 56.75 -16.30 14.95
CA ILE A 2 55.31 -16.45 14.72
C ILE A 2 54.71 -15.16 15.25
N SER A 3 54.27 -14.27 14.36
CA SER A 3 53.54 -13.06 14.71
C SER A 3 52.10 -13.22 14.27
N ASP A 4 51.28 -13.69 15.21
CA ASP A 4 49.84 -13.72 15.14
C ASP A 4 49.26 -12.31 14.94
N MET A 5 48.44 -12.14 13.90
CA MET A 5 47.62 -10.94 13.72
C MET A 5 46.34 -11.05 14.57
N PRO A 6 45.96 -10.03 15.35
CA PRO A 6 44.77 -10.09 16.19
C PRO A 6 43.49 -9.86 15.39
N ASN A 7 42.58 -10.84 15.52
CA ASN A 7 41.21 -10.86 15.03
C ASN A 7 40.35 -9.77 15.73
N LYS A 8 40.08 -8.65 15.04
CA LYS A 8 39.18 -7.59 15.53
C LYS A 8 37.71 -7.91 15.24
N THR A 9 37.06 -8.63 16.13
CA THR A 9 35.59 -8.69 16.17
C THR A 9 35.02 -7.38 16.72
N ARG A 10 34.54 -6.49 15.84
CA ARG A 10 33.77 -5.30 16.23
C ARG A 10 32.38 -5.70 16.73
N LYS A 11 32.25 -6.02 18.03
CA LYS A 11 30.95 -5.99 18.73
C LYS A 11 30.51 -4.54 18.84
N THR A 12 29.57 -4.12 17.98
CA THR A 12 28.92 -2.82 18.12
C THR A 12 27.99 -2.86 19.33
N CYS A 13 28.37 -2.17 20.40
CA CYS A 13 27.54 -1.99 21.58
C CYS A 13 26.33 -1.13 21.20
N ARG A 14 25.15 -1.76 21.04
CA ARG A 14 23.90 -1.02 20.79
C ARG A 14 23.52 -0.29 22.08
N THR A 15 23.63 1.04 22.05
CA THR A 15 23.15 1.92 23.12
C THR A 15 21.68 1.59 23.47
N ARG A 16 21.39 1.42 24.77
CA ARG A 16 20.02 1.21 25.25
C ARG A 16 19.21 2.47 24.96
N LYS A 17 18.06 2.30 24.31
CA LYS A 17 17.12 3.40 24.05
C LYS A 17 16.50 3.89 25.36
N THR A 18 16.09 5.14 25.38
CA THR A 18 15.50 5.84 26.51
C THR A 18 14.09 6.35 26.18
N ILE A 19 13.37 6.88 27.17
CA ILE A 19 12.07 7.53 26.93
C ILE A 19 12.19 8.72 25.97
N LYS A 20 13.32 9.46 25.99
CA LYS A 20 13.62 10.54 25.04
C LYS A 20 13.71 10.06 23.59
N ASP A 21 14.19 8.82 23.39
CA ASP A 21 14.18 8.21 22.05
C ASP A 21 12.77 7.87 21.57
N MET A 22 11.86 7.55 22.51
CA MET A 22 10.45 7.33 22.19
C MET A 22 9.74 8.65 21.86
N GLU A 23 10.08 9.75 22.52
CA GLU A 23 9.59 11.08 22.18
C GLU A 23 10.01 11.49 20.77
N LYS A 24 11.29 11.35 20.43
CA LYS A 24 11.80 11.58 19.06
C LYS A 24 11.10 10.69 18.04
N LEU A 25 10.85 9.42 18.39
CA LEU A 25 10.12 8.49 17.54
C LEU A 25 8.67 8.94 17.32
N ALA A 26 7.98 9.39 18.37
CA ALA A 26 6.62 9.93 18.25
C ALA A 26 6.59 11.18 17.35
N GLN A 27 7.52 12.11 17.54
CA GLN A 27 7.64 13.34 16.75
C GLN A 27 7.86 13.03 15.26
N LYS A 28 8.73 12.06 14.93
CA LYS A 28 8.95 11.57 13.55
C LYS A 28 7.66 11.07 12.88
N HIS A 29 6.74 10.54 13.68
CA HIS A 29 5.44 10.07 13.22
C HIS A 29 4.34 11.14 13.30
N GLY A 30 4.66 12.37 13.71
CA GLY A 30 3.69 13.46 13.83
C GLY A 30 2.81 13.31 15.07
N GLY A 31 3.39 12.92 16.19
CA GLY A 31 2.70 12.83 17.46
C GLY A 31 3.62 12.96 18.65
N ASN A 32 3.09 12.63 19.82
CA ASN A 32 3.77 12.72 21.10
C ASN A 32 3.56 11.43 21.89
N ILE A 33 4.40 11.18 22.89
CA ILE A 33 4.08 10.19 23.91
C ILE A 33 3.13 10.85 24.94
N VAL A 34 2.19 10.09 25.50
CA VAL A 34 1.39 10.63 26.61
C VAL A 34 2.28 10.76 27.85
N PRO A 35 2.24 11.89 28.59
CA PRO A 35 3.10 12.12 29.76
C PRO A 35 2.99 11.04 30.84
N ASN A 36 3.96 11.02 31.76
CA ASN A 36 3.99 10.16 32.95
C ASN A 36 4.03 8.65 32.65
N GLN A 37 4.74 8.26 31.60
CA GLN A 37 4.98 6.85 31.26
C GLN A 37 6.46 6.49 31.29
N THR A 38 6.76 5.28 31.73
CA THR A 38 8.12 4.74 31.79
C THR A 38 8.40 3.82 30.59
N TYR A 39 9.54 4.04 29.92
CA TYR A 39 10.02 3.14 28.86
C TYR A 39 10.80 1.98 29.49
N ILE A 40 10.32 0.75 29.29
CA ILE A 40 10.99 -0.46 29.78
C ILE A 40 11.82 -1.08 28.66
N ASN A 41 11.17 -1.42 27.53
CA ASN A 41 11.81 -2.02 26.36
C ASN A 41 10.95 -1.78 25.11
N ASN A 42 11.41 -2.23 23.93
CA ASN A 42 10.72 -1.99 22.66
C ASN A 42 9.49 -2.87 22.40
N ARG A 43 9.17 -3.83 23.28
CA ARG A 43 8.00 -4.71 23.19
C ARG A 43 6.90 -4.34 24.17
N THR A 44 7.22 -3.63 25.25
CA THR A 44 6.22 -3.09 26.18
C THR A 44 5.47 -1.93 25.54
N SER A 45 4.14 -1.99 25.54
CA SER A 45 3.29 -0.96 24.96
C SER A 45 3.33 0.35 25.74
N LEU A 46 3.34 1.45 25.01
CA LEU A 46 3.17 2.82 25.49
C LEU A 46 1.89 3.40 24.90
N ASN A 47 1.36 4.45 25.54
CA ASN A 47 0.28 5.27 24.99
C ASN A 47 0.88 6.44 24.21
N TRP A 48 0.54 6.49 22.92
CA TRP A 48 0.97 7.49 21.96
C TRP A 48 -0.20 8.39 21.63
N LYS A 49 0.06 9.67 21.40
CA LYS A 49 -0.92 10.67 20.97
C LYS A 49 -0.59 11.10 19.54
N CYS A 50 -1.54 10.93 18.62
CA CYS A 50 -1.41 11.43 17.26
C CYS A 50 -1.70 12.95 17.24
N ASN A 51 -0.82 13.78 16.66
CA ASN A 51 -1.12 15.22 16.52
C ASN A 51 -2.04 15.50 15.32
N GLN A 52 -2.12 14.58 14.35
CA GLN A 52 -3.03 14.71 13.22
C GLN A 52 -4.48 14.50 13.64
N CYS A 53 -4.75 13.42 14.39
CA CYS A 53 -6.13 13.05 14.75
C CYS A 53 -6.42 13.07 16.25
N GLY A 54 -5.56 13.66 17.07
CA GLY A 54 -5.72 13.72 18.54
C GLY A 54 -5.77 12.36 19.26
N ASN A 55 -5.89 11.24 18.54
CA ASN A 55 -6.19 9.94 19.10
C ASN A 55 -5.05 9.46 20.00
N ILE A 56 -5.43 8.94 21.15
CA ILE A 56 -4.53 8.26 22.07
C ILE A 56 -4.66 6.75 21.82
N PHE A 57 -3.57 6.09 21.47
CA PHE A 57 -3.56 4.67 21.15
C PHE A 57 -2.39 3.96 21.81
N ARG A 58 -2.63 2.69 22.15
CA ARG A 58 -1.63 1.81 22.78
C ARG A 58 -0.89 1.02 21.72
N SER A 59 0.44 1.10 21.70
CA SER A 59 1.30 0.33 20.79
C SER A 59 2.70 0.16 21.35
N ASN A 60 3.42 -0.89 20.95
CA ASN A 60 4.82 -1.05 21.36
C ASN A 60 5.77 -0.26 20.44
N PRO A 61 6.93 0.20 20.94
CA PRO A 61 7.89 0.95 20.16
C PRO A 61 8.47 0.24 18.93
N LEU A 62 8.56 -1.09 18.94
CA LEU A 62 9.05 -1.86 17.79
C LEU A 62 8.12 -1.70 16.58
N ASP A 63 6.81 -1.78 16.79
CA ASP A 63 5.82 -1.64 15.72
C ASP A 63 5.75 -0.20 15.21
N VAL A 64 5.81 0.77 16.12
CA VAL A 64 5.97 2.19 15.77
C VAL A 64 7.21 2.42 14.92
N GLN A 65 8.35 1.85 15.32
CA GLN A 65 9.60 1.95 14.57
C GLN A 65 9.51 1.30 13.18
N ARG A 66 8.75 0.22 13.03
CA ARG A 66 8.44 -0.44 11.74
C ARG A 66 7.47 0.37 10.87
N GLY A 67 6.87 1.41 11.42
CA GLY A 67 5.97 2.32 10.70
C GLY A 67 4.48 2.09 10.97
N HIS A 68 4.12 1.24 11.94
CA HIS A 68 2.75 1.12 12.42
C HIS A 68 2.45 2.28 13.37
N TRP A 69 1.62 3.22 12.93
CA TRP A 69 1.27 4.39 13.72
C TRP A 69 -0.23 4.41 14.05
N CYS A 70 -0.81 5.61 14.17
CA CYS A 70 -2.18 5.82 14.57
C CYS A 70 -3.17 4.97 13.76
N PRO A 71 -3.90 4.03 14.42
CA PRO A 71 -4.82 3.13 13.74
C PRO A 71 -5.97 3.91 13.09
N THR A 72 -6.47 4.96 13.76
CA THR A 72 -7.53 5.84 13.24
C THR A 72 -7.11 6.48 11.93
N CYS A 73 -5.96 7.16 11.87
CA CYS A 73 -5.50 7.76 10.62
C CYS A 73 -5.25 6.72 9.51
N SER A 74 -4.80 5.52 9.89
CA SER A 74 -4.51 4.46 8.92
C SER A 74 -5.77 3.83 8.32
N SER A 75 -6.86 3.78 9.09
CA SER A 75 -8.13 3.16 8.67
C SER A 75 -9.08 4.12 7.96
N LEU A 76 -8.86 5.43 8.05
CA LEU A 76 -9.75 6.40 7.41
C LEU A 76 -9.80 6.21 5.90
N HIS A 77 -11.03 6.07 5.39
CA HIS A 77 -11.32 6.20 3.99
C HIS A 77 -10.98 7.62 3.51
N ILE A 78 -10.64 7.76 2.23
CA ILE A 78 -10.23 9.06 1.69
C ILE A 78 -11.36 10.09 1.81
N THR A 79 -12.61 9.67 1.59
CA THR A 79 -13.77 10.56 1.67
C THR A 79 -14.03 11.00 3.11
N GLU A 80 -14.01 10.09 4.09
CA GLU A 80 -14.10 10.46 5.51
C GLU A 80 -12.97 11.42 5.92
N SER A 81 -11.76 11.20 5.39
CA SER A 81 -10.62 12.11 5.63
C SER A 81 -10.89 13.51 5.06
N LYS A 82 -11.53 13.62 3.88
CA LYS A 82 -11.93 14.90 3.29
C LYS A 82 -13.00 15.59 4.14
N CYS A 83 -14.05 14.87 4.54
CA CYS A 83 -15.11 15.40 5.41
C CYS A 83 -14.53 15.94 6.72
N ARG A 84 -13.66 15.17 7.37
CA ARG A 84 -12.97 15.61 8.59
C ARG A 84 -12.13 16.86 8.35
N PHE A 85 -11.32 16.86 7.29
CA PHE A 85 -10.47 17.99 6.94
C PHE A 85 -11.28 19.27 6.75
N VAL A 86 -12.43 19.20 6.07
CA VAL A 86 -13.32 20.35 5.88
C VAL A 86 -13.86 20.84 7.23
N CYS A 87 -14.39 19.94 8.07
CA CYS A 87 -14.93 20.30 9.37
C CYS A 87 -13.87 20.97 10.27
N GLU A 88 -12.67 20.40 10.32
CA GLU A 88 -11.56 20.90 11.15
C GLU A 88 -11.01 22.22 10.62
N SER A 89 -10.88 22.36 9.29
CA SER A 89 -10.39 23.59 8.66
C SER A 89 -11.34 24.76 8.87
N LEU A 90 -12.65 24.52 8.76
CA LEU A 90 -13.67 25.55 8.98
C LEU A 90 -13.73 25.99 10.43
N THR A 91 -13.74 25.05 11.37
CA THR A 91 -13.99 25.34 12.80
C THR A 91 -12.73 25.56 13.62
N ASN A 92 -11.55 25.32 13.03
CA ASN A 92 -10.25 25.27 13.73
C ASN A 92 -10.26 24.34 14.95
N SER A 93 -11.10 23.31 14.92
CA SER A 93 -11.39 22.44 16.05
C SER A 93 -11.31 20.99 15.62
N PHE A 94 -10.72 20.16 16.47
CA PHE A 94 -10.43 18.77 16.14
C PHE A 94 -11.68 17.87 16.26
N PHE A 95 -11.93 16.99 15.28
CA PHE A 95 -13.04 16.03 15.33
C PHE A 95 -12.49 14.62 15.47
N GLN A 96 -12.90 13.87 16.49
CA GLN A 96 -12.44 12.50 16.74
C GLN A 96 -13.55 11.47 16.49
N LYS A 97 -13.21 10.29 15.94
CA LYS A 97 -14.14 9.16 15.96
C LYS A 97 -14.46 8.80 17.42
N SER A 98 -15.72 8.57 17.72
CA SER A 98 -16.11 8.22 19.09
C SER A 98 -17.33 7.31 19.12
N ARG A 99 -17.19 6.19 19.85
CA ARG A 99 -18.30 5.30 20.22
C ARG A 99 -18.91 5.64 21.57
N LYS A 100 -18.09 6.23 22.46
CA LYS A 100 -18.46 6.49 23.85
C LYS A 100 -19.65 7.44 23.98
N ILE A 101 -19.83 8.32 23.01
CA ILE A 101 -20.89 9.31 22.99
C ILE A 101 -22.26 8.66 22.80
N LEU A 102 -22.34 7.60 22.00
CA LEU A 102 -23.58 6.86 21.73
C LEU A 102 -23.57 5.52 22.49
N ASP A 103 -23.21 5.58 23.77
CA ASP A 103 -23.24 4.49 24.75
C ASP A 103 -22.51 3.21 24.30
N ASN A 104 -21.43 3.39 23.54
CA ASN A 104 -20.63 2.34 22.88
C ASN A 104 -21.39 1.46 21.87
N LYS A 105 -22.65 1.79 21.55
CA LYS A 105 -23.47 1.06 20.57
C LYS A 105 -23.11 1.47 19.14
N PHE A 106 -22.91 2.76 18.93
CA PHE A 106 -22.70 3.34 17.60
C PHE A 106 -21.47 4.24 17.57
N GLU A 107 -20.75 4.23 16.44
CA GLU A 107 -19.59 5.12 16.21
C GLU A 107 -20.01 6.29 15.33
N LEU A 108 -19.60 7.49 15.72
CA LEU A 108 -19.65 8.70 14.90
C LEU A 108 -18.33 8.88 14.15
N ASP A 109 -18.37 9.26 12.88
CA ASP A 109 -17.18 9.53 12.07
C ASP A 109 -16.34 10.69 12.62
N GLY A 110 -16.95 11.70 13.24
CA GLY A 110 -16.22 12.72 13.96
C GLY A 110 -17.09 13.43 14.97
N PHE A 111 -16.57 13.63 16.17
CA PHE A 111 -17.21 14.37 17.25
C PHE A 111 -16.25 15.39 17.85
N ASN A 112 -16.77 16.58 18.14
CA ASN A 112 -16.09 17.63 18.88
C ASN A 112 -16.91 17.99 20.12
N ALA A 113 -16.35 17.70 21.31
CA ALA A 113 -17.01 17.97 22.58
C ALA A 113 -17.21 19.45 22.86
N LYS A 114 -16.25 20.31 22.51
CA LYS A 114 -16.32 21.76 22.79
C LYS A 114 -17.41 22.45 21.98
N LEU A 115 -17.61 22.02 20.75
CA LEU A 115 -18.62 22.56 19.85
C LEU A 115 -19.99 21.87 20.01
N HIS A 116 -20.07 20.78 20.80
CA HIS A 116 -21.24 19.90 20.86
C HIS A 116 -21.73 19.50 19.45
N CYS A 117 -20.79 19.14 18.57
CA CYS A 117 -21.07 18.83 17.17
C CYS A 117 -20.44 17.51 16.75
N ALA A 118 -21.13 16.81 15.84
CA ALA A 118 -20.64 15.61 15.18
C ALA A 118 -20.85 15.70 13.66
N PHE A 119 -20.14 14.87 12.90
CA PHE A 119 -20.46 14.60 11.50
C PHE A 119 -20.47 13.10 11.21
N GLU A 120 -21.27 12.72 10.20
CA GLU A 120 -21.35 11.36 9.65
C GLU A 120 -21.32 11.40 8.13
N TYR A 121 -20.53 10.52 7.51
CA TYR A 121 -20.49 10.37 6.07
C TYR A 121 -21.36 9.20 5.61
N HIS A 122 -22.42 9.49 4.85
CA HIS A 122 -23.31 8.46 4.30
C HIS A 122 -22.87 8.07 2.90
N SER A 123 -22.26 6.89 2.80
CA SER A 123 -21.91 6.28 1.51
C SER A 123 -23.14 5.94 0.66
N GLU A 124 -22.93 5.63 -0.62
CA GLU A 124 -23.99 5.28 -1.57
C GLU A 124 -24.91 4.15 -1.09
N TYR A 125 -24.36 3.17 -0.35
CA TYR A 125 -25.12 2.04 0.17
C TYR A 125 -26.12 2.41 1.29
N HIS A 126 -26.03 3.61 1.88
CA HIS A 126 -27.07 4.08 2.83
C HIS A 126 -28.37 4.46 2.11
N TYR A 127 -28.30 4.73 0.81
CA TYR A 127 -29.44 5.22 0.01
C TYR A 127 -29.98 4.19 -0.97
N ARG A 128 -29.14 3.24 -1.42
CA ARG A 128 -29.54 2.22 -2.38
C ARG A 128 -28.95 0.86 -2.04
N TYR A 129 -29.66 -0.19 -2.43
CA TYR A 129 -29.17 -1.54 -2.28
C TYR A 129 -27.94 -1.78 -3.17
N ILE A 130 -26.86 -2.24 -2.54
CA ILE A 130 -25.63 -2.67 -3.19
C ILE A 130 -25.29 -4.07 -2.68
N PRO A 131 -25.31 -5.12 -3.54
CA PRO A 131 -25.19 -6.53 -3.10
C PRO A 131 -23.96 -6.82 -2.23
N PHE A 132 -22.84 -6.17 -2.51
CA PHE A 132 -21.60 -6.38 -1.76
C PHE A 132 -21.70 -5.90 -0.30
N PHE A 133 -22.40 -4.78 -0.05
CA PHE A 133 -22.50 -4.16 1.28
C PHE A 133 -23.70 -4.66 2.09
N HIS A 134 -24.71 -5.22 1.44
CA HIS A 134 -25.96 -5.68 2.07
C HIS A 134 -26.04 -7.20 2.20
N ARG A 135 -24.89 -7.87 2.40
CA ARG A 135 -24.84 -9.32 2.61
C ARG A 135 -25.42 -9.74 3.97
N ASN A 136 -25.17 -8.92 4.98
CA ASN A 136 -25.49 -9.22 6.38
C ASN A 136 -26.46 -8.21 7.00
N ARG A 137 -26.88 -7.19 6.25
CA ARG A 137 -27.82 -6.16 6.67
C ARG A 137 -28.65 -5.68 5.49
N THR A 138 -29.93 -5.39 5.71
CA THR A 138 -30.82 -4.80 4.71
C THR A 138 -30.61 -3.28 4.62
N LEU A 139 -31.09 -2.67 3.54
CA LEU A 139 -31.04 -1.22 3.38
C LEU A 139 -31.87 -0.51 4.47
N GLU A 140 -33.01 -1.09 4.83
CA GLU A 140 -33.89 -0.57 5.88
C GLU A 140 -33.22 -0.59 7.25
N GLU A 141 -32.48 -1.65 7.58
CA GLU A 141 -31.70 -1.73 8.82
C GLU A 141 -30.62 -0.65 8.89
N VAL A 142 -29.92 -0.38 7.77
CA VAL A 142 -28.92 0.69 7.70
C VAL A 142 -29.59 2.05 7.93
N GLN A 143 -30.69 2.33 7.24
CA GLN A 143 -31.43 3.58 7.40
C GLN A 143 -32.01 3.75 8.81
N ASN A 144 -32.45 2.64 9.44
CA ASN A 144 -32.92 2.66 10.81
C ASN A 144 -31.79 2.99 11.80
N ILE A 145 -30.59 2.43 11.59
CA ILE A 145 -29.40 2.78 12.38
C ILE A 145 -29.09 4.28 12.25
N ASP A 146 -29.15 4.83 11.04
CA ASP A 146 -28.89 6.26 10.82
C ASP A 146 -29.90 7.14 11.59
N ARG A 147 -31.19 6.79 11.58
CA ARG A 147 -32.24 7.49 12.36
C ARG A 147 -31.99 7.38 13.87
N ILE A 148 -31.62 6.19 14.36
CA ILE A 148 -31.31 5.99 15.78
C ILE A 148 -30.12 6.86 16.20
N LYS A 149 -29.06 6.92 15.40
CA LYS A 149 -27.91 7.79 15.67
C LYS A 149 -28.32 9.26 15.73
N GLU A 150 -29.16 9.71 14.81
CA GLU A 150 -29.65 11.09 14.78
C GLU A 150 -30.45 11.42 16.05
N ASN A 151 -31.36 10.53 16.47
CA ASN A 151 -32.16 10.71 17.68
C ASN A 151 -31.29 10.74 18.94
N LEU A 152 -30.33 9.81 19.07
CA LEU A 152 -29.39 9.80 20.19
C LEU A 152 -28.52 11.07 20.24
N CYS A 153 -28.14 11.61 19.08
CA CYS A 153 -27.44 12.90 19.02
C CYS A 153 -28.34 14.03 19.53
N LYS A 154 -29.60 14.09 19.09
CA LYS A 154 -30.59 15.09 19.55
C LYS A 154 -30.82 15.02 21.06
N GLU A 155 -31.04 13.81 21.60
CA GLU A 155 -31.22 13.58 23.05
C GLU A 155 -30.02 14.06 23.87
N LYS A 156 -28.80 13.89 23.35
CA LYS A 156 -27.56 14.33 24.02
C LYS A 156 -27.18 15.79 23.69
N GLY A 157 -28.03 16.53 23.00
CA GLY A 157 -27.79 17.93 22.61
C GLY A 157 -26.64 18.11 21.61
N ILE A 158 -26.37 17.09 20.80
CA ILE A 158 -25.29 17.07 19.80
C ILE A 158 -25.87 17.42 18.44
N LYS A 159 -25.31 18.48 17.83
CA LYS A 159 -25.64 18.89 16.47
C LYS A 159 -24.94 17.97 15.48
N LEU A 160 -25.70 17.20 14.70
CA LEU A 160 -25.17 16.20 13.77
C LEU A 160 -25.18 16.72 12.32
N LEU A 161 -24.01 16.80 11.70
CA LEU A 161 -23.82 17.07 10.27
C LEU A 161 -23.77 15.77 9.47
N THR A 162 -24.85 15.48 8.76
CA THR A 162 -24.89 14.35 7.82
C THR A 162 -24.37 14.79 6.45
N ILE A 163 -23.43 14.03 5.88
CA ILE A 163 -22.77 14.33 4.60
C ILE A 163 -23.03 13.16 3.61
N PRO A 164 -23.98 13.32 2.68
CA PRO A 164 -24.24 12.31 1.65
C PRO A 164 -23.06 12.13 0.66
N PHE A 165 -22.94 10.93 0.09
CA PHE A 165 -21.94 10.61 -0.94
C PHE A 165 -22.00 11.53 -2.16
N SER A 166 -23.17 12.03 -2.53
CA SER A 166 -23.34 12.97 -3.65
C SER A 166 -22.66 14.31 -3.38
N ILE A 167 -22.76 14.81 -2.15
CA ILE A 167 -22.15 16.06 -1.68
C ILE A 167 -20.63 15.93 -1.57
N ALA A 168 -20.14 14.81 -1.03
CA ALA A 168 -18.71 14.61 -0.78
C ALA A 168 -17.85 14.42 -2.06
N LYS A 169 -18.46 14.34 -3.25
CA LYS A 169 -17.75 14.17 -4.52
C LYS A 169 -16.96 15.41 -4.94
N GLN A 170 -17.49 16.60 -4.67
CA GLN A 170 -16.90 17.87 -5.11
C GLN A 170 -16.50 18.71 -3.89
N HIS A 171 -15.31 19.29 -3.94
CA HIS A 171 -14.75 20.04 -2.82
C HIS A 171 -15.60 21.27 -2.47
N ASP A 172 -16.07 22.02 -3.47
CA ASP A 172 -16.82 23.26 -3.26
C ASP A 172 -18.21 23.00 -2.66
N ILE A 173 -18.90 21.95 -3.13
CA ILE A 173 -20.21 21.55 -2.61
C ILE A 173 -20.08 21.06 -1.17
N LEU A 174 -19.06 20.23 -0.88
CA LEU A 174 -18.78 19.74 0.47
C LEU A 174 -18.45 20.89 1.44
N GLU A 175 -17.61 21.83 1.01
CA GLU A 175 -17.26 23.01 1.82
C GLU A 175 -18.50 23.85 2.12
N LYS A 176 -19.33 24.14 1.10
CA LYS A 176 -20.55 24.90 1.27
C LYS A 176 -21.52 24.22 2.24
N HIS A 177 -21.80 22.93 2.06
CA HIS A 177 -22.70 22.17 2.92
C HIS A 177 -22.26 22.18 4.39
N ALA A 178 -20.98 21.94 4.65
CA ALA A 178 -20.44 21.96 6.02
C ALA A 178 -20.48 23.39 6.62
N ARG A 179 -20.17 24.41 5.82
CA ARG A 179 -20.20 25.81 6.22
C ARG A 179 -21.61 26.24 6.62
N ASP A 180 -22.60 25.95 5.80
CA ASP A 180 -23.99 26.30 6.05
C ASP A 180 -24.49 25.65 7.35
N PHE A 181 -24.13 24.39 7.58
CA PHE A 181 -24.39 23.70 8.85
C PHE A 181 -23.76 24.40 10.06
N PHE A 182 -22.48 24.74 10.01
CA PHE A 182 -21.82 25.38 11.17
C PHE A 182 -22.37 26.78 11.43
N VAL A 183 -22.62 27.57 10.38
CA VAL A 183 -23.17 28.93 10.50
C VAL A 183 -24.58 28.90 11.09
N SER A 184 -25.48 28.06 10.56
CA SER A 184 -26.85 27.90 11.09
C SER A 184 -26.90 27.43 12.54
N ASN A 185 -25.83 26.80 13.02
CA ASN A 185 -25.67 26.35 14.39
C ASN A 185 -24.91 27.33 15.30
N ASN A 186 -24.70 28.57 14.86
CA ASN A 186 -23.96 29.63 15.57
C ASN A 186 -22.50 29.26 15.89
N ILE A 187 -21.85 28.50 15.01
CA ILE A 187 -20.44 28.12 15.15
C ILE A 187 -19.59 28.99 14.24
N LYS A 188 -18.55 29.60 14.82
CA LYS A 188 -17.61 30.44 14.07
C LYS A 188 -16.85 29.62 13.03
N VAL A 189 -16.90 30.07 11.77
CA VAL A 189 -16.20 29.43 10.64
C VAL A 189 -15.14 30.34 10.02
N LYS A 190 -14.04 29.76 9.55
CA LYS A 190 -13.03 30.46 8.72
C LYS A 190 -13.60 30.76 7.33
N LYS A 191 -13.20 31.88 6.73
CA LYS A 191 -13.70 32.32 5.41
C LYS A 191 -13.39 31.37 4.25
N LYS A 192 -12.22 30.71 4.27
CA LYS A 192 -11.77 29.84 3.18
C LYS A 192 -10.95 28.67 3.71
N ILE A 193 -11.03 27.54 3.02
CA ILE A 193 -10.20 26.35 3.26
C ILE A 193 -9.02 26.35 2.27
N ASP A 194 -7.82 26.04 2.75
CA ASP A 194 -6.66 25.77 1.89
C ASP A 194 -6.50 24.26 1.64
N TRP A 195 -7.00 23.79 0.50
CA TRP A 195 -6.89 22.39 0.11
C TRP A 195 -5.45 21.90 -0.12
N SER A 196 -4.45 22.79 -0.20
CA SER A 196 -3.03 22.40 -0.29
C SER A 196 -2.52 21.74 1.00
N GLU A 197 -3.17 22.03 2.13
CA GLU A 197 -2.88 21.43 3.43
C GLU A 197 -3.39 20.00 3.54
N PHE A 198 -4.42 19.64 2.77
CA PHE A 198 -4.99 18.30 2.80
C PHE A 198 -3.98 17.27 2.32
N LYS A 199 -3.52 16.38 3.20
CA LYS A 199 -2.58 15.28 2.86
C LYS A 199 -3.26 13.94 2.61
N GLY A 200 -4.56 13.82 2.90
CA GLY A 200 -5.28 12.54 2.89
C GLY A 200 -4.75 11.58 3.95
N ASN A 201 -4.66 10.28 3.61
CA ASN A 201 -4.09 9.28 4.51
C ASN A 201 -2.55 9.40 4.53
N VAL A 202 -2.02 10.07 5.55
CA VAL A 202 -0.58 10.37 5.70
C VAL A 202 0.27 9.10 5.80
N SER A 203 -0.25 8.03 6.41
CA SER A 203 0.45 6.75 6.47
C SER A 203 0.65 6.15 5.07
N ILE A 204 -0.40 6.19 4.24
CA ILE A 204 -0.30 5.75 2.84
C ILE A 204 0.63 6.68 2.06
N LEU A 205 0.52 8.00 2.23
CA LEU A 205 1.39 8.99 1.58
C LEU A 205 2.88 8.69 1.83
N LYS A 206 3.27 8.46 3.10
CA LYS A 206 4.64 8.09 3.49
C LYS A 206 5.09 6.77 2.83
N ARG A 207 4.19 5.78 2.74
CA ARG A 207 4.48 4.51 2.04
C ARG A 207 4.72 4.72 0.55
N LEU A 208 3.94 5.58 -0.11
CA LEU A 208 4.14 5.88 -1.54
C LEU A 208 5.46 6.61 -1.79
N GLN A 209 5.82 7.57 -0.93
CA GLN A 209 7.14 8.22 -0.97
C GLN A 209 8.28 7.21 -0.81
N ALA A 210 8.15 6.25 0.12
CA ALA A 210 9.14 5.19 0.31
C ALA A 210 9.24 4.25 -0.92
N ILE A 211 8.10 3.90 -1.55
CA ILE A 211 8.09 3.12 -2.79
C ILE A 211 8.74 3.87 -3.95
N ALA A 212 8.51 5.18 -4.06
CA ALA A 212 9.18 5.98 -5.07
C ALA A 212 10.70 5.95 -4.85
N LYS A 213 11.14 6.19 -3.61
CA LYS A 213 12.56 6.17 -3.25
C LYS A 213 13.23 4.82 -3.50
N SER A 214 12.56 3.70 -3.19
CA SER A 214 13.10 2.37 -3.45
C SER A 214 13.24 2.03 -4.93
N LYS A 215 12.54 2.77 -5.81
CA LYS A 215 12.66 2.70 -7.27
C LYS A 215 13.55 3.81 -7.86
N GLY A 216 14.37 4.46 -7.03
CA GLY A 216 15.25 5.56 -7.43
C GLY A 216 14.53 6.86 -7.78
N GLY A 217 13.22 6.95 -7.53
CA GLY A 217 12.38 8.09 -7.88
C GLY A 217 11.87 8.90 -6.69
N ILE A 218 10.99 9.84 -7.01
CA ILE A 218 10.36 10.77 -6.06
C ILE A 218 8.85 10.78 -6.31
N PHE A 219 8.07 10.77 -5.22
CA PHE A 219 6.64 11.01 -5.28
C PHE A 219 6.39 12.52 -5.24
N LEU A 220 5.76 13.07 -6.28
CA LEU A 220 5.60 14.53 -6.45
C LEU A 220 4.26 15.04 -5.91
N SER A 221 3.22 14.20 -5.88
CA SER A 221 1.92 14.64 -5.33
C SER A 221 2.06 15.01 -3.84
N THR A 222 1.43 16.12 -3.46
CA THR A 222 1.47 16.65 -2.08
C THR A 222 0.52 15.91 -1.13
N SER A 223 -0.40 15.10 -1.67
CA SER A 223 -1.45 14.42 -0.93
C SER A 223 -1.80 13.07 -1.54
N TYR A 224 -2.40 12.19 -0.73
CA TYR A 224 -2.95 10.92 -1.19
C TYR A 224 -4.44 11.08 -1.47
N GLN A 225 -4.87 10.86 -2.72
CA GLN A 225 -6.26 11.01 -3.17
C GLN A 225 -6.99 9.66 -3.36
N GLY A 226 -6.34 8.53 -3.05
CA GLY A 226 -6.93 7.19 -3.20
C GLY A 226 -6.08 6.26 -4.07
N SER A 227 -6.34 4.95 -4.00
CA SER A 227 -5.51 3.93 -4.67
C SER A 227 -5.73 3.87 -6.19
N THR A 228 -6.88 4.35 -6.64
CA THR A 228 -7.31 4.38 -8.05
C THR A 228 -7.04 5.72 -8.73
N GLN A 229 -6.77 6.77 -7.95
CA GLN A 229 -6.48 8.11 -8.48
C GLN A 229 -5.06 8.20 -9.02
N LEU A 230 -4.88 9.01 -10.06
CA LEU A 230 -3.56 9.31 -10.61
C LEU A 230 -2.79 10.20 -9.65
N HIS A 231 -1.53 9.85 -9.44
CA HIS A 231 -0.58 10.67 -8.69
C HIS A 231 0.64 10.91 -9.56
N SER A 232 1.35 12.01 -9.31
CA SER A 232 2.53 12.41 -10.06
C SER A 232 3.80 11.82 -9.42
N TRP A 233 4.66 11.26 -10.25
CA TRP A 233 5.91 10.59 -9.88
C TRP A 233 7.03 11.10 -10.77
N LYS A 234 8.26 11.06 -10.26
CA LYS A 234 9.49 11.31 -11.01
C LYS A 234 10.40 10.09 -10.89
N CYS A 235 10.92 9.54 -11.99
CA CYS A 235 11.90 8.46 -11.91
C CYS A 235 13.33 8.99 -11.74
N GLU A 236 14.29 8.09 -11.52
CA GLU A 236 15.73 8.41 -11.36
C GLU A 236 16.30 9.18 -12.56
N TYR A 237 15.79 8.92 -13.78
CA TYR A 237 16.20 9.61 -15.01
C TYR A 237 15.44 10.92 -15.26
N GLY A 238 14.71 11.42 -14.26
CA GLY A 238 14.03 12.71 -14.34
C GLY A 238 12.66 12.74 -15.01
N HIS A 239 12.22 11.64 -15.66
CA HIS A 239 10.89 11.62 -16.30
C HIS A 239 9.77 11.77 -15.28
N ILE A 240 8.89 12.74 -15.53
CA ILE A 240 7.66 12.95 -14.77
C ILE A 240 6.52 12.16 -15.43
N PHE A 241 5.77 11.41 -14.64
CA PHE A 241 4.65 10.62 -15.14
C PHE A 241 3.55 10.48 -14.10
N GLN A 242 2.33 10.25 -14.58
CA GLN A 242 1.19 9.94 -13.72
C GLN A 242 0.94 8.43 -13.66
N SER A 243 0.75 7.91 -12.46
CA SER A 243 0.40 6.50 -12.25
C SER A 243 -0.44 6.33 -11.00
N ARG A 244 -1.29 5.30 -10.99
CA ARG A 244 -2.10 4.97 -9.82
C ARG A 244 -1.23 4.26 -8.79
N PRO A 245 -1.41 4.52 -7.48
CA PRO A 245 -0.71 3.81 -6.42
C PRO A 245 -0.82 2.29 -6.49
N LYS A 246 -1.98 1.75 -6.90
CA LYS A 246 -2.18 0.31 -7.06
C LYS A 246 -1.27 -0.28 -8.15
N ASP A 247 -1.09 0.43 -9.27
CA ASP A 247 -0.29 -0.03 -10.41
C ASP A 247 1.20 0.03 -10.05
N VAL A 248 1.62 1.09 -9.36
CA VAL A 248 3.00 1.21 -8.86
C VAL A 248 3.38 0.06 -7.92
N LYS A 249 2.47 -0.33 -7.02
CA LYS A 249 2.66 -1.46 -6.11
C LYS A 249 2.73 -2.80 -6.84
N GLN A 250 2.01 -2.96 -7.95
CA GLN A 250 2.08 -4.14 -8.82
C GLN A 250 3.36 -4.21 -9.67
N GLY A 251 4.17 -3.15 -9.68
CA GLY A 251 5.46 -3.10 -10.38
C GLY A 251 5.48 -2.21 -11.61
N TYR A 252 4.34 -1.64 -12.03
CA TYR A 252 4.30 -0.63 -13.07
C TYR A 252 5.06 0.63 -12.63
N TRP A 253 5.79 1.26 -13.54
CA TRP A 253 6.63 2.42 -13.23
C TRP A 253 6.75 3.33 -14.45
N CYS A 254 7.84 4.06 -14.58
CA CYS A 254 8.08 4.95 -15.71
C CYS A 254 8.00 4.22 -17.07
N ARG A 255 7.00 4.59 -17.87
CA ARG A 255 6.79 4.06 -19.23
C ARG A 255 7.99 4.28 -20.13
N GLN A 256 8.62 5.46 -20.06
CA GLN A 256 9.76 5.81 -20.91
C GLN A 256 10.97 4.90 -20.61
N CYS A 257 11.33 4.75 -19.33
CA CYS A 257 12.35 3.79 -18.90
C CYS A 257 11.98 2.36 -19.28
N GLY A 258 10.69 1.99 -19.14
CA GLY A 258 10.20 0.67 -19.52
C GLY A 258 10.27 0.39 -21.02
N ILE A 259 10.10 1.39 -21.89
CA ILE A 259 10.29 1.27 -23.34
C ILE A 259 11.78 1.08 -23.65
N LYS A 260 12.66 1.93 -23.09
CA LYS A 260 14.12 1.80 -23.31
C LYS A 260 14.64 0.43 -22.87
N ARG A 261 14.26 -0.04 -21.67
CA ARG A 261 14.62 -1.38 -21.18
C ARG A 261 14.10 -2.49 -22.09
N ARG A 262 12.86 -2.38 -22.59
CA ARG A 262 12.31 -3.36 -23.55
C ARG A 262 12.97 -3.29 -24.93
N ALA A 263 13.47 -2.14 -25.35
CA ALA A 263 14.23 -1.99 -26.58
C ALA A 263 15.63 -2.62 -26.44
N GLN A 264 16.33 -2.34 -25.35
CA GLN A 264 17.62 -2.97 -25.02
C GLN A 264 17.49 -4.49 -24.93
N ASN A 265 16.48 -5.01 -24.24
CA ASN A 265 16.21 -6.45 -24.18
C ASN A 265 15.79 -7.07 -25.52
N ARG A 266 15.43 -6.25 -26.53
CA ARG A 266 15.14 -6.73 -27.89
C ARG A 266 16.39 -6.80 -28.77
N PHE A 267 17.47 -6.10 -28.43
CA PHE A 267 18.77 -6.25 -29.09
C PHE A 267 19.40 -7.57 -28.66
N LYS A 268 19.05 -8.62 -29.39
CA LYS A 268 19.71 -9.92 -29.32
C LYS A 268 20.97 -9.84 -30.17
N ASN A 269 22.12 -10.22 -29.61
CA ASN A 269 23.44 -10.22 -30.24
C ASN A 269 24.13 -11.56 -29.98
N MET A 270 25.44 -11.65 -30.21
CA MET A 270 26.21 -12.86 -29.91
C MET A 270 26.22 -13.21 -28.41
N ASP A 271 26.30 -12.22 -27.51
CA ASP A 271 26.24 -12.46 -26.06
C ASP A 271 24.90 -13.10 -25.65
N TYR A 272 23.81 -12.69 -26.30
CA TYR A 272 22.51 -13.34 -26.09
C TYR A 272 22.52 -14.83 -26.48
N LEU A 273 23.23 -15.22 -27.54
CA LEU A 273 23.38 -16.65 -27.87
C LEU A 273 24.26 -17.37 -26.84
N GLN A 274 25.35 -16.73 -26.40
CA GLN A 274 26.25 -17.30 -25.39
C GLN A 274 25.50 -17.58 -24.08
N THR A 275 24.75 -16.61 -23.56
CA THR A 275 23.95 -16.78 -22.33
C THR A 275 22.93 -17.91 -22.42
N LEU A 276 22.35 -18.15 -23.60
CA LEU A 276 21.45 -19.29 -23.83
C LEU A 276 22.19 -20.63 -23.83
N ALA A 277 23.40 -20.67 -24.40
CA ALA A 277 24.24 -21.85 -24.41
C ALA A 277 24.70 -22.20 -22.98
N ASP A 278 25.20 -21.21 -22.23
CA ASP A 278 25.66 -21.36 -20.85
C ASP A 278 24.55 -21.89 -19.94
N LYS A 279 23.34 -21.32 -20.06
CA LYS A 279 22.16 -21.77 -19.28
C LYS A 279 21.80 -23.24 -19.50
N ASN A 280 22.15 -23.78 -20.67
CA ASN A 280 21.88 -25.18 -21.02
C ASN A 280 23.16 -26.04 -21.02
N GLU A 281 24.21 -25.56 -20.34
CA GLU A 281 25.50 -26.24 -20.23
C GLU A 281 26.04 -26.65 -21.60
N GLY A 282 26.13 -25.72 -22.54
CA GLY A 282 26.66 -25.97 -23.87
C GLY A 282 27.27 -24.75 -24.51
N PHE A 283 27.57 -24.87 -25.81
CA PHE A 283 28.36 -23.89 -26.56
C PHE A 283 27.62 -23.45 -27.82
N ILE A 284 27.78 -22.18 -28.19
CA ILE A 284 27.35 -21.65 -29.48
C ILE A 284 28.50 -21.75 -30.48
N LEU A 285 28.25 -22.34 -31.65
CA LEU A 285 29.26 -22.52 -32.71
C LEU A 285 29.10 -21.52 -33.86
N SER A 286 27.90 -20.97 -34.05
CA SER A 286 27.68 -19.91 -35.04
C SER A 286 28.50 -18.66 -34.67
N ARG A 287 29.18 -18.06 -35.65
CA ARG A 287 30.03 -16.86 -35.45
C ARG A 287 29.25 -15.54 -35.43
N GLU A 288 28.00 -15.54 -35.88
CA GLU A 288 27.18 -14.32 -36.00
C GLU A 288 25.69 -14.57 -35.68
N TYR A 289 25.03 -13.53 -35.16
CA TYR A 289 23.61 -13.56 -34.85
C TYR A 289 22.76 -13.11 -36.05
N LYS A 290 22.24 -14.09 -36.81
CA LYS A 290 21.32 -13.87 -37.96
C LYS A 290 19.85 -13.64 -37.60
N GLY A 291 19.49 -13.48 -36.32
CA GLY A 291 18.10 -13.29 -35.89
C GLY A 291 17.48 -14.49 -35.17
N SER A 292 16.42 -14.26 -34.38
CA SER A 292 15.90 -15.26 -33.42
C SER A 292 15.10 -16.41 -34.04
N LYS A 293 14.74 -16.29 -35.33
CA LYS A 293 14.02 -17.30 -36.11
C LYS A 293 14.94 -18.04 -37.10
N VAL A 294 16.23 -17.70 -37.13
CA VAL A 294 17.23 -18.42 -37.93
C VAL A 294 17.83 -19.53 -37.07
N LYS A 295 18.14 -20.68 -37.68
CA LYS A 295 18.84 -21.76 -36.98
C LYS A 295 20.29 -21.38 -36.78
N HIS A 296 20.78 -21.52 -35.55
CA HIS A 296 22.19 -21.43 -35.19
C HIS A 296 22.72 -22.80 -34.82
N SER A 297 24.03 -23.00 -34.95
CA SER A 297 24.71 -24.24 -34.59
C SER A 297 25.13 -24.19 -33.12
N TRP A 298 24.79 -25.22 -32.36
CA TRP A 298 25.04 -25.35 -30.93
C TRP A 298 25.72 -26.69 -30.64
N GLN A 299 26.47 -26.77 -29.55
CA GLN A 299 27.04 -28.00 -29.03
C GLN A 299 26.56 -28.24 -27.60
N CYS A 300 26.04 -29.43 -27.32
CA CYS A 300 25.63 -29.80 -25.96
C CYS A 300 26.87 -30.14 -25.12
N GLY A 301 27.07 -29.51 -23.98
CA GLY A 301 28.18 -29.85 -23.08
C GLY A 301 27.98 -31.18 -22.35
N GLN A 302 26.76 -31.68 -22.22
CA GLN A 302 26.49 -32.97 -21.56
C GLN A 302 26.84 -34.20 -22.40
N CYS A 303 26.59 -34.14 -23.72
CA CYS A 303 26.78 -35.30 -24.61
C CYS A 303 27.66 -35.01 -25.83
N GLY A 304 28.19 -33.79 -25.96
CA GLY A 304 29.01 -33.35 -27.10
C GLY A 304 28.25 -33.15 -28.41
N ASN A 305 26.97 -33.54 -28.51
CA ASN A 305 26.23 -33.50 -29.78
C ASN A 305 26.12 -32.08 -30.34
N ILE A 306 26.46 -31.93 -31.62
CA ILE A 306 26.27 -30.70 -32.39
C ILE A 306 24.89 -30.71 -33.05
N PHE A 307 24.14 -29.63 -32.95
CA PHE A 307 22.79 -29.53 -33.52
C PHE A 307 22.44 -28.10 -33.92
N GLN A 308 21.51 -27.98 -34.86
CA GLN A 308 20.98 -26.69 -35.29
C GLN A 308 19.63 -26.38 -34.67
N MET A 309 19.48 -25.20 -34.07
CA MET A 309 18.21 -24.78 -33.49
C MET A 309 18.07 -23.25 -33.43
N MET A 310 16.82 -22.78 -33.47
CA MET A 310 16.50 -21.37 -33.36
C MET A 310 16.68 -20.86 -31.91
N PRO A 311 17.25 -19.67 -31.69
CA PRO A 311 17.44 -19.11 -30.36
C PRO A 311 16.14 -18.94 -29.55
N ASN A 312 14.99 -18.69 -30.20
CA ASN A 312 13.70 -18.61 -29.50
C ASN A 312 13.24 -19.98 -28.96
N ALA A 313 13.52 -21.07 -29.68
CA ALA A 313 13.24 -22.44 -29.27
C ALA A 313 14.12 -22.83 -28.07
N VAL A 314 15.40 -22.44 -28.09
CA VAL A 314 16.31 -22.57 -26.95
C VAL A 314 15.80 -21.78 -25.74
N GLN A 315 15.37 -20.54 -25.95
CA GLN A 315 14.87 -19.66 -24.89
C GLN A 315 13.65 -20.24 -24.17
N VAL A 316 12.74 -20.92 -24.88
CA VAL A 316 11.55 -21.58 -24.28
C VAL A 316 11.86 -22.98 -23.72
N GLY A 317 13.13 -23.40 -23.71
CA GLY A 317 13.59 -24.62 -23.04
C GLY A 317 13.72 -25.86 -23.94
N ARG A 318 13.61 -25.72 -25.27
CA ARG A 318 14.03 -26.82 -26.17
C ARG A 318 15.55 -26.87 -26.19
N TRP A 319 16.13 -28.05 -26.11
CA TRP A 319 17.59 -28.24 -26.14
C TRP A 319 17.96 -29.52 -26.89
N CYS A 320 19.23 -29.90 -26.84
CA CYS A 320 19.85 -31.08 -27.44
C CYS A 320 18.88 -32.25 -27.67
N PRO A 321 18.56 -32.59 -28.94
CA PRO A 321 17.57 -33.62 -29.26
C PRO A 321 17.89 -35.01 -28.68
N PRO A 322 19.14 -35.52 -28.72
CA PRO A 322 19.49 -36.79 -28.06
C PRO A 322 19.17 -36.81 -26.56
N CYS A 323 19.63 -35.80 -25.80
CA CYS A 323 19.35 -35.67 -24.37
C CYS A 323 17.86 -35.46 -24.08
N GLY A 324 17.14 -34.74 -24.95
CA GLY A 324 15.69 -34.57 -24.86
C GLY A 324 14.95 -35.91 -25.00
N ARG A 325 15.26 -36.69 -26.04
CA ARG A 325 14.66 -38.02 -26.27
C ARG A 325 14.93 -38.98 -25.12
N LYS A 326 16.18 -39.04 -24.61
CA LYS A 326 16.52 -39.84 -23.42
C LYS A 326 15.66 -39.46 -22.21
N ARG A 327 15.53 -38.16 -21.91
CA ARG A 327 14.69 -37.67 -20.80
C ARG A 327 13.21 -38.03 -20.96
N ILE A 328 12.66 -37.94 -22.17
CA ILE A 328 11.27 -38.33 -22.46
C ILE A 328 11.10 -39.85 -22.29
N GLY A 329 12.02 -40.66 -22.83
CA GLY A 329 11.98 -42.12 -22.68
C GLY A 329 12.01 -42.57 -21.22
N ILE A 330 12.81 -41.91 -20.37
CA ILE A 330 12.83 -42.17 -18.91
C ILE A 330 11.50 -41.80 -18.26
N LYS A 331 10.88 -40.66 -18.63
CA LYS A 331 9.57 -40.25 -18.11
C LYS A 331 8.45 -41.22 -18.48
N LEU A 332 8.45 -41.73 -19.72
CA LEU A 332 7.43 -42.65 -20.23
C LEU A 332 7.59 -44.08 -19.69
N ARG A 333 8.80 -44.46 -19.25
CA ARG A 333 9.08 -45.75 -18.59
C ARG A 333 8.73 -45.78 -17.09
N ARG A 334 8.26 -44.67 -16.50
CA ARG A 334 7.79 -44.69 -15.11
C ARG A 334 6.54 -45.59 -15.04
N PRO A 335 6.52 -46.64 -14.19
CA PRO A 335 5.36 -47.52 -14.08
C PRO A 335 4.15 -46.71 -13.64
N TRP A 336 3.01 -47.01 -14.26
CA TRP A 336 1.70 -46.47 -13.89
C TRP A 336 1.48 -46.77 -12.40
N SER A 337 1.49 -45.76 -11.54
CA SER A 337 1.20 -45.99 -10.13
C SER A 337 -0.28 -46.40 -10.01
N ARG A 338 -0.55 -47.66 -9.63
CA ARG A 338 -1.88 -48.19 -9.31
C ARG A 338 -2.48 -47.51 -8.05
N LYS A 339 -2.68 -46.20 -8.08
CA LYS A 339 -3.45 -45.46 -7.08
C LYS A 339 -4.59 -44.70 -7.78
N SER A 340 -5.53 -45.42 -8.37
CA SER A 340 -6.81 -44.82 -8.80
C SER A 340 -7.98 -45.80 -9.07
N LEU A 341 -7.92 -47.07 -8.66
CA LEU A 341 -9.06 -48.01 -8.85
C LEU A 341 -9.46 -48.84 -7.62
N ALA A 342 -9.00 -48.47 -6.42
CA ALA A 342 -9.58 -49.00 -5.18
C ALA A 342 -10.61 -47.99 -4.66
N GLY A 343 -11.87 -48.14 -5.09
CA GLY A 343 -12.97 -47.34 -4.59
C GLY A 343 -14.04 -47.06 -5.65
N LYS A 344 -14.60 -48.12 -6.26
CA LYS A 344 -15.84 -48.00 -7.05
C LYS A 344 -16.54 -49.33 -7.35
N TYR A 345 -16.62 -50.23 -6.37
CA TYR A 345 -17.64 -51.27 -6.33
C TYR A 345 -17.93 -51.58 -4.86
N ASN A 346 -18.91 -50.86 -4.29
CA ASN A 346 -19.81 -51.41 -3.29
C ASN A 346 -21.13 -51.68 -4.01
#